data_AF-A0A2D8BAK7-F1
#
_entry.id   AF-A0A2D8BAK7-F1
#
_cell.length_a   1.000
_cell.length_b   1.000
_cell.length_c   1.000
_cell.angle_alpha   90.00
_cell.angle_beta   90.00
_cell.angle_gamma   90.00
#
_symmetry.space_group_name_H-M   'P 1'
#
loop_
_entity.id
_entity.type
_entity.pdbx_description
1 polymer ?
#
loop_
_entity_poly.entity_id
_entity_poly.type
_entity_poly.pdbx_seq_one_letter_code
_entity_poly.pdbx_strand_id
1 'polypeptide(L)'
;MTDADPRAGEGAGKLGDDAHAVLTAARDTASAYFGTLQSLKRLFLAEFGLARDALVQAMVLLMLATVMVATTWGLLTALIVAALRATGASWTLAIAVPLVLSILIGAAAGWRARGLIRHLDFEATRRQVKLGLKALPSAPPPAQDGGP
;
A
#
# COMPACT_ATOMS: atom_id res chain seq x y z
N MET A 1 -24.46 -30.52 62.74
CA MET A 1 -24.20 -29.08 62.92
C MET A 1 -22.85 -28.84 62.30
N THR A 2 -22.82 -28.14 61.16
CA THR A 2 -21.68 -28.06 60.23
C THR A 2 -20.65 -27.07 60.75
N ASP A 3 -19.41 -27.52 60.98
CA ASP A 3 -18.24 -26.66 61.20
C ASP A 3 -17.92 -25.93 59.88
N ALA A 4 -17.92 -24.59 59.93
CA ALA A 4 -17.47 -23.75 58.82
C ALA A 4 -15.96 -23.54 58.94
N ASP A 5 -15.20 -24.06 57.98
CA ASP A 5 -13.73 -23.97 57.94
C ASP A 5 -13.27 -22.50 57.75
N PRO A 6 -12.56 -21.89 58.72
CA PRO A 6 -12.12 -20.50 58.67
C PRO A 6 -11.08 -20.23 57.57
N ARG A 7 -10.50 -21.27 56.95
CA ARG A 7 -9.52 -21.12 55.84
C ARG A 7 -10.15 -20.76 54.50
N ALA A 8 -11.46 -20.90 54.35
CA ALA A 8 -12.16 -20.58 53.10
C ALA A 8 -12.22 -19.06 52.80
N GLY A 9 -12.19 -18.21 53.83
CA GLY A 9 -12.20 -16.75 53.68
C GLY A 9 -10.83 -16.14 53.36
N GLU A 10 -9.75 -16.73 53.87
CA GLU A 10 -8.38 -16.21 53.73
C GLU A 10 -7.79 -16.51 52.33
N GLY A 11 -8.14 -17.66 51.73
CA GLY A 11 -7.74 -18.02 50.37
C GLY A 11 -8.46 -17.24 49.27
N ALA A 12 -9.71 -16.81 49.52
CA ALA A 12 -10.50 -16.03 48.57
C ALA A 12 -10.03 -14.57 48.46
N GLY A 13 -9.57 -13.96 49.56
CA GLY A 13 -8.96 -12.61 49.55
C GLY A 13 -7.62 -12.58 48.81
N LYS A 14 -6.76 -13.56 49.06
CA LYS A 14 -5.43 -13.66 48.44
C LYS A 14 -5.49 -13.87 46.92
N LEU A 15 -6.45 -14.67 46.43
CA LEU A 15 -6.68 -14.85 45.00
C LEU A 15 -7.19 -13.57 44.31
N GLY A 16 -8.00 -12.78 45.01
CA GLY A 16 -8.47 -11.48 44.52
C GLY A 16 -7.32 -10.47 44.38
N ASP A 17 -6.43 -10.42 45.36
CA ASP A 17 -5.24 -9.56 45.35
C ASP A 17 -4.26 -9.96 44.24
N ASP A 18 -4.02 -11.25 44.05
CA ASP A 18 -3.18 -11.77 42.95
C ASP A 18 -3.81 -11.46 41.57
N ALA A 19 -5.13 -11.57 41.43
CA ALA A 19 -5.83 -11.21 40.21
C ALA A 19 -5.76 -9.70 39.92
N HIS A 20 -5.88 -8.86 40.95
CA HIS A 20 -5.68 -7.41 40.81
C HIS A 20 -4.24 -7.06 40.44
N ALA A 21 -3.24 -7.73 41.01
CA ALA A 21 -1.85 -7.53 40.65
C ALA A 21 -1.57 -7.89 39.19
N VAL A 22 -2.10 -9.03 38.71
CA VAL A 22 -1.97 -9.45 37.30
C VAL A 22 -2.71 -8.50 36.36
N LEU A 23 -3.91 -8.03 36.72
CA LEU A 23 -4.65 -7.05 35.92
C LEU A 23 -3.91 -5.72 35.81
N THR A 24 -3.28 -5.28 36.90
CA THR A 24 -2.52 -4.03 36.94
C THR A 24 -1.25 -4.15 36.10
N ALA A 25 -0.51 -5.26 36.23
CA ALA A 25 0.65 -5.57 35.39
C ALA A 25 0.28 -5.69 33.90
N ALA A 26 -0.87 -6.28 33.59
CA ALA A 26 -1.39 -6.36 32.23
C ALA A 26 -1.75 -4.97 31.66
N ARG A 27 -2.36 -4.10 32.48
CA ARG A 27 -2.69 -2.72 32.10
C ARG A 27 -1.42 -1.89 31.87
N ASP A 28 -0.41 -2.03 32.72
CA ASP A 28 0.86 -1.33 32.57
C ASP A 28 1.61 -1.80 31.33
N THR A 29 1.64 -3.11 31.09
CA THR A 29 2.19 -3.70 29.87
C THR A 29 1.46 -3.21 28.62
N ALA A 30 0.12 -3.19 28.64
CA ALA A 30 -0.68 -2.64 27.55
C ALA A 30 -0.36 -1.16 27.30
N SER A 31 -0.24 -0.36 28.36
CA SER A 31 0.11 1.06 28.26
C SER A 31 1.50 1.28 27.65
N ALA A 32 2.47 0.43 27.98
CA ALA A 32 3.80 0.45 27.36
C ALA A 32 3.74 0.12 25.85
N TYR A 33 2.96 -0.90 25.46
CA TYR A 33 2.74 -1.24 24.04
C TYR A 33 2.07 -0.10 23.27
N PHE A 34 1.08 0.58 23.87
CA PHE A 34 0.45 1.76 23.26
C PHE A 34 1.47 2.89 23.03
N GLY A 35 2.37 3.12 23.99
CA GLY A 35 3.47 4.09 23.85
C GLY A 35 4.41 3.76 22.68
N THR A 36 4.80 2.49 22.54
CA THR A 36 5.65 2.02 21.42
C THR A 36 4.94 2.11 20.08
N LEU A 37 3.65 1.78 20.00
CA LEU A 37 2.86 1.95 18.78
C LEU A 37 2.74 3.41 18.38
N GLN A 38 2.58 4.32 19.35
CA GLN A 38 2.49 5.75 19.10
C GLN A 38 3.80 6.34 18.57
N SER A 39 4.96 5.89 19.07
CA SER A 39 6.27 6.32 18.56
C SER A 39 6.53 5.78 17.16
N LEU A 40 6.22 4.51 16.89
CA LEU A 40 6.30 3.92 15.56
C LEU A 40 5.39 4.66 14.55
N LYS A 41 4.17 5.02 14.95
CA LYS A 41 3.27 5.83 14.12
C LYS A 41 3.86 7.19 13.78
N ARG A 42 4.49 7.86 14.75
CA ARG A 42 5.13 9.17 14.52
C ARG A 42 6.32 9.06 13.57
N LEU A 43 7.16 8.04 13.74
CA LEU A 43 8.26 7.76 12.82
C LEU A 43 7.75 7.47 11.41
N PHE A 44 6.74 6.61 11.28
CA PHE A 44 6.13 6.30 9.99
C PHE A 44 5.53 7.55 9.29
N LEU A 45 4.86 8.42 10.05
CA LEU A 45 4.34 9.68 9.51
C LEU A 45 5.46 10.62 9.05
N ALA A 46 6.59 10.65 9.77
CA ALA A 46 7.76 11.44 9.38
C ALA A 46 8.39 10.90 8.10
N GLU A 47 8.61 9.59 8.00
CA GLU A 47 9.11 8.91 6.79
C GLU A 47 8.17 9.12 5.60
N PHE A 48 6.86 9.04 5.82
CA PHE A 48 5.86 9.30 4.79
C PHE A 48 5.90 10.75 4.28
N GLY A 49 6.13 11.71 5.17
CA GLY A 49 6.32 13.12 4.80
C GLY A 49 7.51 13.32 3.87
N LEU A 50 8.66 12.73 4.22
CA LEU A 50 9.87 12.76 3.41
C LEU A 50 9.67 12.05 2.06
N ALA A 51 9.04 10.87 2.08
CA ALA A 51 8.77 10.08 0.89
C ALA A 51 7.80 10.78 -0.07
N ARG A 52 6.79 11.49 0.44
CA ARG A 52 5.81 12.20 -0.37
C ARG A 52 6.46 13.31 -1.19
N ASP A 53 7.31 14.11 -0.56
CA ASP A 53 7.97 15.23 -1.23
C ASP A 53 8.92 14.74 -2.34
N ALA A 54 9.76 13.75 -2.00
CA ALA A 54 10.64 13.09 -2.95
C ALA A 54 9.87 12.40 -4.10
N LEU A 55 8.72 11.78 -3.80
CA LEU A 55 7.88 11.12 -4.80
C LEU A 55 7.31 12.13 -5.81
N VAL A 56 6.82 13.28 -5.35
CA VAL A 56 6.29 14.32 -6.24
C VAL A 56 7.40 14.85 -7.15
N GLN A 57 8.57 15.15 -6.59
CA GLN A 57 9.72 15.58 -7.37
C GLN A 57 10.17 14.52 -8.39
N ALA A 58 10.19 13.24 -7.98
CA ALA A 58 10.51 12.13 -8.87
C ALA A 58 9.49 12.00 -10.01
N MET A 59 8.18 12.22 -9.76
CA MET A 59 7.17 12.20 -10.81
C MET A 59 7.36 13.33 -11.82
N VAL A 60 7.72 14.54 -11.37
CA VAL A 60 8.03 15.68 -12.25
C VAL A 60 9.24 15.35 -13.14
N LEU A 61 10.32 14.84 -12.54
CA LEU A 61 11.51 14.42 -13.28
C LEU A 61 11.22 13.27 -14.24
N LEU A 62 10.37 12.31 -13.85
CA LEU A 62 9.97 11.20 -14.71
C LEU A 62 9.15 11.68 -15.91
N MET A 63 8.26 12.66 -15.71
CA MET A 63 7.51 13.28 -16.81
C MET A 63 8.46 13.99 -17.77
N LEU A 64 9.41 14.80 -17.26
CA LEU A 64 10.42 15.46 -18.08
C LEU A 64 11.29 14.44 -18.85
N ALA A 65 11.76 13.40 -18.17
CA ALA A 65 12.54 12.32 -18.78
C ALA A 65 11.74 11.63 -19.89
N THR A 66 10.44 11.39 -19.69
CA THR A 66 9.55 10.80 -20.70
C THR A 66 9.46 11.67 -21.95
N VAL A 67 9.30 13.00 -21.80
CA VAL A 67 9.28 13.94 -22.93
C VAL A 67 10.62 13.95 -23.67
N MET A 68 11.74 13.95 -22.94
CA MET A 68 13.06 13.89 -23.55
C MET A 68 13.27 12.57 -24.31
N VAL A 69 12.92 11.43 -23.73
CA VAL A 69 13.00 10.12 -24.40
C VAL A 69 12.13 10.10 -25.66
N ALA A 70 10.91 10.63 -25.60
CA ALA A 70 10.05 10.74 -26.78
C ALA A 70 10.67 11.61 -27.89
N THR A 71 11.28 12.74 -27.50
CA THR A 71 11.96 13.65 -28.43
C THR A 71 13.18 12.98 -29.06
N THR A 72 14.02 12.33 -28.25
CA THR A 72 15.17 11.56 -28.70
C THR A 72 14.75 10.44 -29.66
N TRP A 73 13.64 9.75 -29.39
CA TRP A 73 13.11 8.72 -30.29
C TRP A 73 12.69 9.30 -31.66
N GLY A 74 12.04 10.47 -31.66
CA GLY A 74 11.73 11.19 -32.91
C GLY A 74 12.98 11.55 -33.70
N LEU A 75 14.00 12.10 -33.05
CA LEU A 75 15.29 12.41 -33.70
C LEU A 75 16.00 11.16 -34.20
N LEU A 76 15.95 10.05 -33.45
CA LEU A 76 16.52 8.77 -33.84
C LEU A 76 15.83 8.20 -35.08
N THR A 77 14.49 8.24 -35.15
CA THR A 77 13.77 7.78 -36.35
C THR A 77 14.09 8.66 -37.56
N ALA A 78 14.16 9.98 -37.40
CA ALA A 78 14.62 10.89 -38.47
C ALA A 78 16.05 10.57 -38.93
N LEU A 79 16.96 10.27 -37.98
CA LEU A 79 18.34 9.90 -38.28
C LEU A 79 18.42 8.56 -39.05
N ILE A 80 17.61 7.57 -38.68
CA ILE A 80 17.51 6.29 -39.40
C ILE A 80 17.03 6.52 -40.83
N VAL A 81 15.98 7.33 -41.02
CA VAL A 81 15.47 7.68 -42.35
C VAL A 81 16.57 8.36 -43.17
N ALA A 82 17.26 9.36 -42.60
CA ALA A 82 18.33 10.08 -43.28
C ALA A 82 19.49 9.14 -43.67
N ALA A 83 19.88 8.21 -42.79
CA ALA A 83 20.91 7.21 -43.07
C ALA A 83 20.51 6.26 -44.21
N LEU A 84 19.27 5.77 -44.22
CA LEU A 84 18.75 4.93 -45.32
C LEU A 84 18.66 5.71 -46.63
N ARG A 85 18.30 7.00 -46.58
CA ARG A 85 18.29 7.86 -47.76
C ARG A 85 19.71 8.08 -48.31
N ALA A 86 20.72 8.17 -47.44
CA ALA A 86 22.11 8.34 -47.84
C ALA A 86 22.68 7.12 -48.60
N THR A 87 22.15 5.91 -48.36
CA THR A 87 22.54 4.70 -49.12
C THR A 87 21.81 4.55 -50.45
N GLY A 88 20.95 5.51 -50.82
CA GLY A 88 20.16 5.48 -52.05
C GLY A 88 18.83 4.72 -51.92
N ALA A 89 18.41 4.33 -50.71
CA ALA A 89 17.14 3.63 -50.51
C ALA A 89 15.94 4.48 -50.96
N SER A 90 14.90 3.82 -51.47
CA SER A 90 13.65 4.47 -51.83
C SER A 90 12.98 5.12 -50.61
N TRP A 91 12.25 6.21 -50.81
CA TRP A 91 11.52 6.91 -49.75
C TRP A 91 10.59 5.97 -48.97
N THR A 92 9.90 5.08 -49.69
CA THR A 92 9.00 4.09 -49.09
C THR A 92 9.74 3.17 -48.13
N LEU A 93 10.92 2.66 -48.51
CA LEU A 93 11.70 1.77 -47.66
C LEU A 93 12.30 2.51 -46.47
N ALA A 94 12.80 3.73 -46.68
CA ALA A 94 13.37 4.55 -45.61
C ALA A 94 12.36 4.87 -44.51
N ILE A 95 11.07 5.03 -44.83
CA ILE A 95 9.98 5.27 -43.87
C ILE A 95 9.42 3.95 -43.31
N ALA A 96 9.29 2.91 -44.15
CA ALA A 96 8.70 1.63 -43.74
C ALA A 96 9.50 0.96 -42.61
N VAL A 97 10.84 1.05 -42.65
CA VAL A 97 11.72 0.46 -41.62
C VAL A 97 11.44 1.01 -40.21
N PRO A 98 11.54 2.33 -39.94
CA PRO A 98 11.24 2.88 -38.62
C PRO A 98 9.76 2.75 -38.23
N LEU A 99 8.84 2.69 -39.20
CA LEU A 99 7.42 2.43 -38.94
C LEU A 99 7.22 1.03 -38.36
N VAL A 100 7.74 0.00 -39.00
CA VAL A 100 7.65 -1.39 -38.52
C VAL A 100 8.31 -1.52 -37.16
N LEU A 101 9.49 -0.91 -36.97
CA LEU A 101 10.18 -0.90 -35.68
C LEU A 101 9.32 -0.29 -34.56
N SER A 102 8.67 0.83 -34.84
CA SER A 102 7.79 1.51 -33.86
C SER A 102 6.57 0.67 -33.51
N ILE A 103 5.97 -0.01 -34.49
CA ILE A 103 4.85 -0.93 -34.27
C ILE A 103 5.28 -2.10 -33.38
N LEU A 104 6.44 -2.71 -33.65
CA LEU A 104 6.94 -3.84 -32.86
C LEU A 104 7.20 -3.45 -31.40
N ILE A 105 7.88 -2.32 -31.19
CA ILE A 105 8.15 -1.81 -29.85
C ILE A 105 6.83 -1.46 -29.12
N GLY A 106 5.90 -0.78 -29.80
CA GLY A 106 4.59 -0.44 -29.26
C GLY A 106 3.77 -1.68 -28.87
N ALA A 107 3.77 -2.73 -29.71
CA ALA A 107 3.10 -3.98 -29.41
C ALA A 107 3.71 -4.70 -28.20
N ALA A 108 5.05 -4.77 -28.14
CA ALA A 108 5.77 -5.38 -27.02
C ALA A 108 5.52 -4.62 -25.70
N ALA A 109 5.55 -3.29 -25.74
CA ALA A 109 5.23 -2.44 -24.59
C ALA A 109 3.77 -2.65 -24.14
N GLY A 110 2.82 -2.69 -25.08
CA GLY A 110 1.41 -2.95 -24.79
C GLY A 110 1.17 -4.33 -24.15
N TRP A 111 1.85 -5.37 -24.63
CA TRP A 111 1.81 -6.70 -24.01
C TRP A 111 2.36 -6.70 -22.59
N ARG A 112 3.49 -6.02 -22.36
CA ARG A 112 4.11 -5.93 -21.04
C ARG A 112 3.25 -5.12 -20.06
N ALA A 113 2.65 -4.02 -20.52
CA ALA A 113 1.72 -3.22 -19.74
C ALA A 113 0.48 -4.03 -19.31
N ARG A 114 -0.10 -4.84 -20.21
CA ARG A 114 -1.20 -5.76 -19.85
C ARG A 114 -0.81 -6.77 -18.78
N GLY A 115 0.45 -7.23 -18.77
CA GLY A 115 0.99 -8.06 -17.69
C GLY A 115 1.05 -7.34 -16.34
N LEU A 116 1.51 -6.09 -16.34
CA LEU A 116 1.62 -5.28 -15.12
C LEU A 116 0.26 -4.89 -14.56
N ILE A 117 -0.70 -4.53 -15.41
CA ILE A 117 -2.06 -4.14 -14.99
C ILE A 117 -2.76 -5.27 -14.22
N ARG A 118 -2.52 -6.54 -14.57
CA ARG A 118 -3.07 -7.69 -13.83
C ARG A 118 -2.65 -7.73 -12.36
N HIS A 119 -1.54 -7.08 -11.99
CA HIS A 119 -1.08 -7.00 -10.60
C HIS A 119 -1.67 -5.80 -9.85
N LEU A 120 -2.31 -4.86 -10.57
CA LEU A 120 -2.92 -3.66 -10.00
C LEU A 120 -4.35 -3.88 -9.49
N ASP A 121 -4.97 -5.03 -9.77
CA ASP A 121 -6.36 -5.28 -9.36
C ASP A 121 -6.53 -5.37 -7.82
N PHE A 122 -5.43 -5.48 -7.06
CA PHE A 122 -5.40 -5.52 -5.59
C PHE A 122 -6.53 -6.36 -4.98
N GLU A 123 -6.90 -7.46 -5.64
CA GLU A 123 -8.10 -8.22 -5.28
C GLU A 123 -7.97 -8.81 -3.86
N ALA A 124 -6.74 -9.19 -3.48
CA ALA A 124 -6.41 -9.60 -2.13
C ALA A 124 -6.64 -8.48 -1.11
N THR A 125 -6.20 -7.26 -1.38
CA THR A 125 -6.39 -6.08 -0.51
C THR A 125 -7.87 -5.71 -0.42
N ARG A 126 -8.61 -5.71 -1.54
CA ARG A 126 -10.05 -5.47 -1.58
C ARG A 126 -10.80 -6.49 -0.72
N ARG A 127 -10.42 -7.77 -0.83
CA ARG A 127 -10.98 -8.85 0.00
C ARG A 127 -10.63 -8.70 1.47
N GLN A 128 -9.38 -8.35 1.80
CA GLN A 128 -8.93 -8.13 3.18
C GLN A 128 -9.63 -6.94 3.84
N VAL A 129 -9.76 -5.81 3.15
CA VAL A 129 -10.51 -4.64 3.65
C VAL A 129 -11.96 -5.01 3.92
N LYS A 130 -12.62 -5.75 3.01
CA LYS A 130 -14.01 -6.19 3.19
C LYS A 130 -14.20 -7.12 4.39
N LEU A 131 -13.21 -7.98 4.69
CA LEU A 131 -13.23 -8.85 5.86
C LEU A 131 -12.93 -8.08 7.16
N GLY A 132 -11.94 -7.18 7.13
CA GLY A 132 -11.60 -6.33 8.28
C GLY A 132 -12.74 -5.38 8.67
N LEU A 133 -13.47 -4.82 7.69
CA LEU A 133 -14.61 -3.95 7.94
C LEU A 133 -15.81 -4.70 8.53
N LYS A 134 -15.98 -5.99 8.21
CA LYS A 134 -17.01 -6.86 8.81
C LYS A 134 -16.71 -7.26 10.26
N ALA A 135 -15.44 -7.21 10.68
CA ALA A 135 -15.03 -7.52 12.04
C ALA A 135 -15.24 -6.35 13.01
N LEU A 136 -15.54 -5.15 12.51
CA LEU A 136 -15.95 -4.02 13.34
C LEU A 136 -17.41 -4.25 13.76
N PRO A 137 -17.75 -4.19 15.06
CA PRO A 137 -19.13 -4.27 15.50
C PRO A 137 -19.95 -3.17 14.84
N SER A 138 -20.91 -3.56 14.00
CA SER A 138 -21.94 -2.68 13.47
C SER A 138 -22.55 -1.88 14.62
N ALA A 139 -22.72 -0.58 14.44
CA ALA A 139 -23.19 0.37 15.45
C ALA A 139 -24.28 -0.23 16.39
N PRO A 140 -24.22 0.05 17.70
CA PRO A 140 -25.18 -0.50 18.65
C PRO A 140 -26.61 -0.15 18.20
N PRO A 141 -27.57 -1.08 18.35
CA PRO A 141 -28.94 -0.86 17.91
C PRO A 141 -29.50 0.41 18.56
N PRO A 142 -30.35 1.18 17.86
CA PRO A 142 -30.95 2.38 18.42
C PRO A 142 -31.66 1.99 19.72
N ALA A 143 -31.41 2.78 20.77
CA ALA A 143 -32.10 2.65 22.04
C ALA A 143 -33.61 2.65 21.73
N GLN A 144 -34.27 1.52 22.01
CA GLN A 144 -35.72 1.49 22.06
C GLN A 144 -36.08 2.33 23.29
N ASP A 145 -36.38 3.60 23.05
CA ASP A 145 -37.02 4.46 24.04
C ASP A 145 -38.37 3.81 24.37
N GLY A 146 -38.41 3.16 25.54
CA GLY A 146 -39.63 2.67 26.15
C GLY A 146 -40.55 3.86 26.42
N GLY A 147 -41.62 3.96 25.64
CA GLY A 147 -42.73 4.85 25.95
C GLY A 147 -43.50 4.34 27.18
N PRO A 148 -44.01 5.25 28.02
CA PRO A 148 -44.80 4.92 29.20
C PRO A 148 -46.16 4.30 28.87
#